data_AF-A0A1F8T8L2-F1
#
_entry.id   AF-A0A1F8T8L2-F1
#
_cell.length_a   1.000
_cell.length_b   1.000
_cell.length_c   1.000
_cell.angle_alpha   90.00
_cell.angle_beta   90.00
_cell.angle_gamma   90.00
#
_symmetry.space_group_name_H-M   'P 1'
#
loop_
_entity.id
_entity.type
_entity.pdbx_description
1 polymer ?
#
loop_
_entity_poly.entity_id
_entity_poly.type
_entity_poly.pdbx_seq_one_letter_code
_entity_poly.pdbx_strand_id
1 'polypeptide(L)' 'MKEELEFYDVKSRSKFKTMDWRIETKMSKGQTRFFAVAKSPMGTHEAWRIVSADFAKSHS' A
#
# COMPACT_ATOMS: atom_id res chain seq x y z
N MET A 1 8.31 -11.41 -8.95
CA MET A 1 6.84 -11.57 -9.07
C MET A 1 6.22 -10.83 -7.91
N LYS A 2 5.23 -9.95 -8.13
CA LYS A 2 4.60 -9.23 -7.01
C LYS A 2 3.84 -10.22 -6.13
N GLU A 3 4.03 -10.13 -4.83
CA GLU A 3 3.27 -10.94 -3.87
C GLU A 3 1.88 -10.33 -3.61
N GLU A 4 0.93 -11.17 -3.19
CA GLU A 4 -0.39 -10.70 -2.77
C GLU A 4 -0.28 -9.97 -1.43
N LEU A 5 -0.79 -8.74 -1.38
CA LEU A 5 -0.80 -7.94 -0.16
C LEU A 5 -2.22 -7.77 0.36
N GLU A 6 -2.37 -7.90 1.68
CA GLU A 6 -3.59 -7.52 2.39
C GLU A 6 -3.57 -6.02 2.70
N PHE A 7 -4.65 -5.34 2.35
CA PHE A 7 -4.91 -3.94 2.65
C PHE A 7 -6.13 -3.81 3.55
N TYR A 8 -6.15 -2.78 4.38
CA TYR A 8 -7.32 -2.38 5.14
C TYR A 8 -7.88 -1.08 4.56
N ASP A 9 -9.08 -1.16 4.02
CA ASP A 9 -9.80 0.01 3.55
C ASP A 9 -10.52 0.66 4.73
N VAL A 10 -10.02 1.82 5.15
CA VAL A 10 -10.57 2.58 6.28
C VAL A 10 -11.98 3.12 6.01
N LYS A 11 -12.38 3.29 4.74
CA LYS A 11 -13.69 3.82 4.36
C LYS A 11 -14.76 2.73 4.46
N SER A 12 -14.49 1.57 3.89
CA SER A 12 -15.40 0.41 3.99
C SER A 12 -15.21 -0.40 5.27
N ARG A 13 -14.16 -0.11 6.06
CA ARG A 13 -13.76 -0.83 7.27
C ARG A 13 -13.59 -2.34 7.03
N SER A 14 -13.08 -2.68 5.84
CA SER A 14 -12.94 -4.05 5.38
C SER A 14 -11.51 -4.33 4.93
N LYS A 15 -11.11 -5.60 5.01
CA LYS A 15 -9.84 -6.07 4.49
C LYS A 15 -10.04 -6.64 3.10
N PHE A 16 -9.06 -6.44 2.23
CA PHE A 16 -9.02 -7.06 0.92
C PHE A 16 -7.59 -7.43 0.55
N LYS A 17 -7.43 -8.40 -0.34
CA LYS A 17 -6.13 -8.84 -0.83
C LYS A 17 -6.03 -8.58 -2.33
N THR A 18 -4.85 -8.20 -2.80
CA THR A 18 -4.60 -7.98 -4.21
C THR A 18 -3.12 -8.08 -4.56
N MET A 19 -2.81 -8.48 -5.79
CA MET A 19 -1.48 -8.38 -6.40
C MET A 19 -1.31 -7.07 -7.20
N ASP A 20 -2.40 -6.34 -7.44
CA ASP A 20 -2.40 -5.05 -8.12
C ASP A 20 -2.17 -3.92 -7.11
N TRP A 21 -0.89 -3.62 -6.91
CA TRP A 21 -0.44 -2.53 -6.07
C TRP A 21 0.87 -1.94 -6.59
N ARG A 22 1.17 -0.72 -6.16
CA ARG A 22 2.43 -0.02 -6.44
C ARG A 22 3.10 0.48 -5.18
N ILE A 23 4.43 0.63 -5.22
CA ILE A 23 5.18 1.28 -4.13
C ILE A 23 5.15 2.79 -4.35
N GLU A 24 4.81 3.51 -3.28
CA GLU A 24 4.85 4.96 -3.21
C GLU A 24 5.77 5.37 -2.06
N THR A 25 6.58 6.40 -2.30
CA THR A 25 7.48 6.95 -1.28
C THR A 25 7.01 8.34 -0.90
N LYS A 26 6.82 8.59 0.40
CA LYS A 26 6.48 9.93 0.91
C LYS A 26 7.41 10.35 2.03
N MET A 27 7.82 11.61 2.00
CA MET A 27 8.50 12.25 3.11
C MET A 27 7.45 12.75 4.12
N SER A 28 7.59 12.38 5.39
CA SER A 28 6.69 12.78 6.47
C SER A 28 7.52 13.12 7.71
N LYS A 29 7.36 14.35 8.23
CA LYS A 29 8.09 14.85 9.42
C LYS A 29 9.62 14.63 9.34
N GLY A 30 10.21 14.84 8.17
CA GLY A 30 11.65 14.64 7.93
C GLY A 30 12.09 13.18 7.75
N GLN A 31 11.16 12.21 7.75
CA GLN A 31 11.46 10.80 7.55
C GLN A 31 10.82 10.28 6.25
N THR A 32 11.58 9.51 5.47
CA THR A 32 11.06 8.79 4.31
C THR A 32 10.24 7.59 4.76
N ARG A 33 8.99 7.51 4.31
CA ARG A 33 8.08 6.38 4.51
C ARG A 33 7.74 5.76 3.17
N PHE A 34 7.61 4.44 3.19
CA PHE A 34 7.25 3.66 2.02
C PHE A 34 5.86 3.08 2.21
N PHE A 35 5.07 3.09 1.15
CA PHE A 35 3.70 2.63 1.14
C PHE A 35 3.49 1.68 -0.03
N ALA A 36 2.82 0.57 0.21
CA ALA A 36 2.12 -0.13 -0.85
C ALA A 36 0.75 0.55 -1.03
N VAL A 37 0.36 0.78 -2.28
CA VAL A 37 -0.88 1.48 -2.65
C VAL A 37 -1.66 0.63 -3.63
N ALA A 38 -2.91 0.32 -3.28
CA ALA A 38 -3.84 -0.44 -4.09
C ALA A 38 -5.16 0.32 -4.24
N LYS A 39 -5.88 0.10 -5.36
CA LYS A 39 -7.24 0.61 -5.51
C LYS A 39 -8.19 -0.15 -4.59
N SER A 40 -9.08 0.57 -3.91
CA SER A 40 -10.14 -0.09 -3.12
C SER A 40 -11.12 -0.80 -4.07
N PRO A 41 -11.56 -2.03 -3.75
CA PRO A 41 -12.62 -2.70 -4.51
C PRO A 41 -14.00 -2.06 -4.31
N MET A 42 -14.18 -1.23 -3.27
CA MET A 42 -15.47 -0.70 -2.84
C MET A 42 -15.64 0.81 -3.13
N GLY A 43 -14.68 1.45 -3.80
CA GLY A 43 -14.75 2.89 -4.05
C GLY A 43 -13.71 3.40 -5.04
N THR A 44 -13.71 4.72 -5.25
CA THR A 44 -12.77 5.42 -6.15
C THR A 44 -11.44 5.79 -5.47
N HIS A 45 -11.29 5.45 -4.19
CA HIS A 45 -10.12 5.77 -3.38
C HIS A 45 -9.11 4.63 -3.34
N GLU A 46 -7.93 4.96 -2.81
CA GLU A 46 -6.83 4.03 -2.63
C GLU A 46 -6.70 3.60 -1.16
N ALA A 47 -6.23 2.38 -0.93
CA ALA A 47 -5.81 1.89 0.37
C ALA A 47 -4.27 1.93 0.46
N TRP A 48 -3.77 2.57 1.53
CA TRP A 48 -2.35 2.81 1.73
C TRP A 48 -1.86 1.98 2.91
N ARG A 49 -0.95 1.03 2.62
CA ARG A 49 -0.31 0.17 3.62
C ARG A 49 1.13 0.60 3.81
N ILE A 50 1.55 0.88 5.05
CA ILE A 50 2.96 1.13 5.35
C ILE A 50 3.77 -0.15 5.15
N VAL A 51 4.91 -0.04 4.48
CA VAL A 51 5.88 -1.13 4.27
C VAL A 51 7.28 -0.71 4.72
N SER A 52 8.15 -1.67 4.98
CA SER A 52 9.55 -1.38 5.33
C SER A 52 10.32 -0.87 4.12
N ALA A 53 11.47 -0.24 4.37
CA ALA A 53 12.38 0.18 3.31
C ALA A 53 12.89 -1.00 2.47
N ASP A 54 13.19 -2.12 3.12
CA ASP A 54 13.66 -3.32 2.42
C ASP A 54 12.58 -3.90 1.53
N PHE A 55 11.34 -3.98 2.03
CA PHE A 55 10.19 -4.41 1.23
C PHE A 55 10.02 -3.52 -0.01
N ALA A 56 10.11 -2.20 0.18
CA ALA A 56 9.99 -1.23 -0.90
C ALA A 56 11.10 -1.40 -1.93
N LYS A 57 12.36 -1.58 -1.51
CA LYS A 57 13.50 -1.81 -2.42
C LYS A 57 13.40 -3.12 -3.20
N SER A 58 12.88 -4.18 -2.58
CA SER A 58 12.67 -5.47 -3.25
C SER A 58 11.52 -5.45 -4.26
N HIS A 59 10.65 -4.44 -4.21
CA HIS A 59 9.42 -4.36 -5.01
C HIS A 59 9.22 -3.02 -5.74
N SER A 60 10.24 -2.17 -5.78
CA SER A 60 10.26 -0.89 -6.50
C SER A 60 10.53 -1.07 -7.98
#